data_AF-A0A959DD61-F1
#
_entry.id   AF-A0A959DD61-F1
#
_cell.length_a   1.000
_cell.length_b   1.000
_cell.length_c   1.000
_cell.angle_alpha   90.00
_cell.angle_beta   90.00
_cell.angle_gamma   90.00
#
_symmetry.space_group_name_H-M   'P 1'
#
loop_
_entity.id
_entity.type
_entity.pdbx_description
1 polymer ?
#
loop_
_entity_poly.entity_id
_entity_poly.type
_entity_poly.pdbx_seq_one_letter_code
_entity_poly.pdbx_strand_id
1 'polypeptide(L)'
;MQHRAGFVCVALVVVIGFAFPARLAGQGSGLPLGNPAYHIMDRLEIKTGRPTPHHSSLKYYLRSDVAAYALGIDTALIPLTIRDRRDLYYIFRDNNEWLVTARFPTRIAGPRESIYSDTLVTQVEASMENPRYTLREKPYLGFLYPTPANMIEVNDKFFHIRANPLLDFKLAKAQNDDELIFNNLRGIELRSGIDDRIYLYFNIVETQARFPNYVNERIARDQAIPGAGLYKN
;
A
#
# COMPACT_ATOMS: atom_id res chain seq x y z
N MET A 1 49.89 -28.13 0.89
CA MET A 1 49.58 -26.79 1.43
C MET A 1 48.57 -25.97 0.59
N GLN A 2 47.95 -26.52 -0.47
CA GLN A 2 46.98 -25.77 -1.31
C GLN A 2 45.52 -25.77 -0.83
N HIS A 3 45.08 -26.72 0.01
CA HIS A 3 43.67 -26.79 0.43
C HIS A 3 43.24 -25.75 1.48
N ARG A 4 44.18 -25.12 2.19
CA ARG A 4 43.87 -24.10 3.22
C ARG A 4 43.58 -22.71 2.63
N ALA A 5 44.08 -22.41 1.44
CA ALA A 5 43.91 -21.09 0.81
C ALA A 5 42.49 -20.85 0.28
N GLY A 6 41.82 -21.90 -0.24
CA GLY A 6 40.44 -21.80 -0.73
C GLY A 6 39.42 -21.54 0.38
N PHE A 7 39.57 -22.21 1.53
CA PHE A 7 38.68 -22.02 2.69
C PHE A 7 38.83 -20.63 3.31
N VAL A 8 40.05 -20.09 3.38
CA VAL A 8 40.29 -18.74 3.89
C VAL A 8 39.68 -17.69 2.97
N CYS A 9 39.75 -17.86 1.64
CA CYS A 9 39.16 -16.92 0.70
C CYS A 9 37.62 -16.91 0.74
N VAL A 10 37.00 -18.09 0.86
CA VAL A 10 35.54 -18.21 1.01
C VAL A 10 35.06 -17.64 2.36
N ALA A 11 35.78 -17.92 3.45
CA ALA A 11 35.44 -17.37 4.77
C ALA A 11 35.56 -15.83 4.80
N LEU A 12 36.55 -15.26 4.11
CA LEU A 12 36.78 -13.82 4.07
C LEU A 12 35.70 -13.08 3.27
N VAL A 13 35.19 -13.68 2.18
CA VAL A 13 34.05 -13.15 1.40
C VAL A 13 32.74 -13.20 2.20
N VAL A 14 32.50 -14.29 2.95
CA VAL A 14 31.30 -14.42 3.79
C VAL A 14 31.31 -13.41 4.95
N VAL A 15 32.48 -13.15 5.55
CA VAL A 15 32.62 -12.17 6.65
C VAL A 15 32.49 -10.73 6.14
N ILE A 16 33.01 -10.41 4.95
CA ILE A 16 32.84 -9.07 4.34
C ILE A 16 31.38 -8.81 3.95
N GLY A 17 30.63 -9.84 3.53
CA GLY A 17 29.19 -9.71 3.25
C GLY A 17 28.33 -9.40 4.49
N PHE A 18 28.75 -9.85 5.68
CA PHE A 18 28.07 -9.54 6.95
C PHE A 18 28.55 -8.23 7.61
N ALA A 19 29.74 -7.74 7.26
CA ALA A 19 30.34 -6.54 7.86
C ALA A 19 29.89 -5.22 7.19
N PHE A 20 29.11 -5.28 6.10
CA PHE A 20 28.49 -4.10 5.51
C PHE A 20 27.10 -3.92 6.14
N PRO A 21 26.89 -2.99 7.10
CA PRO A 21 25.54 -2.59 7.46
C PRO A 21 24.96 -1.88 6.25
N ALA A 22 24.34 -2.63 5.35
CA ALA A 22 23.45 -2.06 4.35
C ALA A 22 22.45 -1.22 5.13
N ARG A 23 22.52 0.10 4.95
CA ARG A 23 21.49 1.01 5.47
C ARG A 23 20.23 0.65 4.71
N LEU A 24 19.46 -0.29 5.25
CA LEU A 24 18.13 -0.60 4.78
C LEU A 24 17.31 0.67 5.03
N ALA A 25 17.06 1.43 3.97
CA ALA A 25 16.01 2.43 3.98
C ALA A 25 14.70 1.68 4.25
N GLY A 26 13.95 2.13 5.26
CA GLY A 26 12.66 1.54 5.58
C GLY A 26 11.74 1.60 4.37
N GLN A 27 11.14 0.47 4.01
CA GLN A 27 10.17 0.38 2.93
C GLN A 27 8.81 0.77 3.47
N GLY A 28 8.08 1.65 2.79
CA GLY A 28 6.71 2.01 3.16
C GLY A 28 5.69 0.92 2.83
N SER A 29 4.43 1.14 3.22
CA SER A 29 3.32 0.29 2.78
C SER A 29 3.05 0.49 1.29
N GLY A 30 2.86 -0.60 0.54
CA GLY A 30 2.49 -0.56 -0.87
C GLY A 30 1.02 -0.20 -1.10
N LEU A 31 0.71 0.34 -2.28
CA LEU A 31 -0.68 0.44 -2.76
C LEU A 31 -1.22 -0.94 -3.15
N PRO A 32 -2.52 -1.25 -2.93
CA PRO A 32 -3.15 -2.47 -3.48
C PRO A 32 -3.21 -2.46 -5.01
N LEU A 33 -3.09 -3.63 -5.65
CA LEU A 33 -3.37 -3.77 -7.09
C LEU A 33 -4.81 -3.32 -7.37
N GLY A 34 -4.99 -2.61 -8.48
CA GLY A 34 -6.29 -2.07 -8.87
C GLY A 34 -6.66 -0.73 -8.23
N ASN A 35 -5.82 -0.17 -7.33
CA ASN A 35 -6.05 1.18 -6.80
C ASN A 35 -6.01 2.22 -7.95
N PRO A 36 -7.02 3.12 -8.06
CA PRO A 36 -7.02 4.23 -9.03
C PRO A 36 -5.76 5.10 -9.00
N ALA A 37 -5.05 5.14 -7.86
CA ALA A 37 -3.81 5.88 -7.67
C ALA A 37 -2.75 5.56 -8.74
N TYR A 38 -2.65 4.32 -9.24
CA TYR A 38 -1.71 3.97 -10.32
C TYR A 38 -1.93 4.83 -11.56
N HIS A 39 -3.17 4.85 -12.07
CA HIS A 39 -3.52 5.62 -13.26
C HIS A 39 -3.49 7.13 -13.01
N ILE A 40 -3.72 7.56 -11.76
CA ILE A 40 -3.59 8.96 -11.37
C ILE A 40 -2.13 9.40 -11.45
N MET A 41 -1.19 8.61 -10.92
CA MET A 41 0.25 8.90 -10.99
C MET A 41 0.74 8.97 -12.43
N ASP A 42 0.45 7.94 -13.24
CA ASP A 42 0.88 7.88 -14.64
C ASP A 42 0.36 9.10 -15.44
N ARG A 43 -0.90 9.49 -15.22
CA ARG A 43 -1.48 10.67 -15.88
C ARG A 43 -0.82 11.97 -15.42
N LEU A 44 -0.57 12.12 -14.11
CA LEU A 44 0.08 13.30 -13.56
C LEU A 44 1.52 13.43 -14.05
N GLU A 45 2.24 12.31 -14.19
CA GLU A 45 3.57 12.26 -14.79
C GLU A 45 3.57 12.79 -16.22
N ILE A 46 2.72 12.23 -17.07
CA ILE A 46 2.60 12.65 -18.48
C ILE A 46 2.22 14.13 -18.57
N LYS A 47 1.30 14.59 -17.72
CA LYS A 47 0.77 15.95 -17.79
C LYS A 47 1.74 17.01 -17.27
N THR A 48 2.44 16.71 -16.19
CA THR A 48 3.36 17.65 -15.55
C THR A 48 4.76 17.58 -16.15
N GLY A 49 5.09 16.48 -16.85
CA GLY A 49 6.44 16.20 -17.35
C GLY A 49 7.46 15.99 -16.22
N ARG A 50 7.01 15.80 -14.97
CA ARG A 50 7.90 15.61 -13.82
C ARG A 50 8.17 14.13 -13.58
N PRO A 51 9.44 13.73 -13.47
CA PRO A 51 9.79 12.33 -13.25
C PRO A 51 9.22 11.85 -11.92
N THR A 52 8.59 10.67 -11.97
CA THR A 52 8.12 9.94 -10.79
C THR A 52 9.29 9.18 -10.14
N PRO A 53 9.25 8.92 -8.82
CA PRO A 53 10.25 8.10 -8.14
C PRO A 53 10.11 6.60 -8.45
N HIS A 54 9.05 6.20 -9.17
CA HIS A 54 8.71 4.83 -9.52
C HIS A 54 8.61 4.69 -11.05
N HIS A 55 8.68 3.46 -11.55
CA HIS A 55 8.44 3.18 -12.96
C HIS A 55 7.01 2.69 -13.18
N SER A 56 6.33 3.20 -14.21
CA SER A 56 4.92 2.90 -14.48
C SER A 56 4.61 1.40 -14.66
N SER A 57 5.59 0.64 -15.16
CA SER A 57 5.49 -0.81 -15.33
C SER A 57 5.75 -1.61 -14.05
N LEU A 58 6.42 -1.02 -13.05
CA LEU A 58 6.85 -1.73 -11.84
C LEU A 58 5.87 -1.46 -10.70
N LYS A 59 4.94 -2.40 -10.52
CA LYS A 59 3.99 -2.42 -9.39
C LYS A 59 4.53 -3.35 -8.29
N TYR A 60 4.33 -3.06 -7.01
CA TYR A 60 3.49 -2.01 -6.42
C TYR A 60 4.25 -0.68 -6.20
N TYR A 61 3.54 0.46 -6.23
CA TYR A 61 4.11 1.74 -5.80
C TYR A 61 4.00 1.87 -4.27
N LEU A 62 5.01 2.48 -3.66
CA LEU A 62 4.99 2.80 -2.23
C LEU A 62 4.08 4.01 -1.98
N ARG A 63 3.28 3.94 -0.91
CA ARG A 63 2.38 5.04 -0.51
C ARG A 63 3.15 6.31 -0.15
N SER A 64 4.32 6.18 0.46
CA SER A 64 5.26 7.27 0.73
C SER A 64 5.61 8.05 -0.53
N ASP A 65 5.98 7.33 -1.59
CA ASP A 65 6.50 7.90 -2.83
C ASP A 65 5.39 8.57 -3.63
N VAL A 66 4.20 7.96 -3.61
CA VAL A 66 2.98 8.50 -4.23
C VAL A 66 2.54 9.78 -3.53
N ALA A 67 2.52 9.81 -2.19
CA ALA A 67 2.17 11.01 -1.43
C ALA A 67 3.20 12.13 -1.63
N ALA A 68 4.50 11.81 -1.55
CA ALA A 68 5.58 12.78 -1.76
C ALA A 68 5.55 13.38 -3.17
N TYR A 69 5.32 12.55 -4.20
CA TYR A 69 5.20 13.01 -5.57
C TYR A 69 3.98 13.94 -5.76
N ALA A 70 2.83 13.57 -5.21
CA ALA A 70 1.61 14.39 -5.26
C ALA A 70 1.80 15.75 -4.56
N LEU A 71 2.46 15.80 -3.41
CA LEU A 71 2.80 17.04 -2.72
C LEU A 71 3.78 17.91 -3.54
N GLY A 72 4.73 17.26 -4.20
CA GLY A 72 5.68 17.93 -5.10
C GLY A 72 4.98 18.59 -6.29
N ILE A 73 3.95 17.94 -6.87
CA ILE A 73 3.12 18.52 -7.94
C ILE A 73 2.25 19.66 -7.42
N ASP A 74 1.63 19.49 -6.26
CA ASP A 74 0.77 20.52 -5.66
C ASP A 74 1.56 21.81 -5.38
N THR A 75 2.81 21.68 -4.94
CA THR A 75 3.73 22.81 -4.68
C THR A 75 4.36 23.38 -5.96
N ALA A 76 4.25 22.67 -7.09
CA ALA A 76 4.95 22.98 -8.34
C ALA A 76 4.56 24.30 -9.02
N LEU A 77 3.47 24.93 -8.59
CA LEU A 77 2.82 26.06 -9.27
C LEU A 77 2.49 25.78 -10.75
N ILE A 78 2.23 24.51 -11.09
CA ILE A 78 1.81 24.10 -12.44
C ILE A 78 0.31 24.39 -12.60
N PRO A 79 -0.17 24.83 -13.78
CA PRO A 79 -1.59 24.99 -14.04
C PRO A 79 -2.32 23.63 -14.02
N LEU A 80 -2.97 23.33 -12.89
CA LEU A 80 -3.78 22.14 -12.71
C LEU A 80 -5.26 22.42 -12.95
N THR A 81 -5.91 21.52 -13.69
CA THR A 81 -7.36 21.54 -13.90
C THR A 81 -8.09 21.10 -12.63
N ILE A 82 -9.40 21.38 -12.57
CA ILE A 82 -10.24 20.95 -11.43
C ILE A 82 -10.21 19.42 -11.26
N ARG A 83 -10.11 18.65 -12.36
CA ARG A 83 -10.01 17.19 -12.30
C ARG A 83 -8.70 16.75 -11.64
N ASP A 84 -7.56 17.31 -12.06
CA ASP A 84 -6.26 16.94 -11.48
C ASP A 84 -6.21 17.27 -9.98
N ARG A 85 -6.81 18.40 -9.56
CA ARG A 85 -6.90 18.74 -8.14
C ARG A 85 -7.73 17.73 -7.35
N ARG A 86 -8.83 17.22 -7.92
CA ARG A 86 -9.61 16.13 -7.30
C ARG A 86 -8.80 14.84 -7.21
N ASP A 87 -7.97 14.57 -8.21
CA ASP A 87 -7.10 13.40 -8.21
C ASP A 87 -6.02 13.51 -7.14
N LEU A 88 -5.36 14.67 -7.01
CA LEU A 88 -4.44 14.93 -5.90
C LEU A 88 -5.13 14.78 -4.54
N TYR A 89 -6.36 15.31 -4.42
CA TYR A 89 -7.14 15.19 -3.20
C TYR A 89 -7.51 13.73 -2.85
N TYR A 90 -7.77 12.90 -3.87
CA TYR A 90 -7.94 11.46 -3.67
C TYR A 90 -6.66 10.82 -3.12
N ILE A 91 -5.49 11.14 -3.68
CA ILE A 91 -4.21 10.61 -3.23
C ILE A 91 -3.92 11.02 -1.78
N PHE A 92 -4.14 12.29 -1.41
CA PHE A 92 -3.92 12.76 -0.05
C PHE A 92 -4.84 12.08 0.96
N ARG A 93 -6.11 11.85 0.59
CA ARG A 93 -7.07 11.16 1.46
C ARG A 93 -6.74 9.70 1.68
N ASP A 94 -6.35 8.98 0.63
CA ASP A 94 -6.04 7.55 0.70
C ASP A 94 -4.71 7.26 1.45
N ASN A 95 -3.79 8.23 1.41
CA ASN A 95 -2.46 8.16 2.02
C ASN A 95 -2.28 9.22 3.11
N ASN A 96 -3.33 9.46 3.90
CA ASN A 96 -3.38 10.52 4.91
C ASN A 96 -2.24 10.39 5.94
N GLU A 97 -1.76 9.17 6.19
CA GLU A 97 -0.63 8.85 7.08
C GLU A 97 0.76 9.11 6.48
N TRP A 98 0.86 9.44 5.18
CA TRP A 98 2.12 9.61 4.45
C TRP A 98 2.33 11.06 3.95
N LEU A 99 1.56 12.03 4.44
CA LEU A 99 1.68 13.43 4.00
C LEU A 99 2.98 14.09 4.48
N VAL A 100 3.55 13.60 5.58
CA VAL A 100 4.87 14.00 6.05
C VAL A 100 5.61 12.73 6.48
N THR A 101 6.85 12.56 6.02
CA THR A 101 7.72 11.49 6.51
C THR A 101 8.51 11.99 7.72
N ALA A 102 8.40 11.31 8.85
CA ALA A 102 9.11 11.70 10.06
C ALA A 102 10.63 11.72 9.84
N ARG A 103 11.30 12.76 10.33
CA ARG A 103 12.77 12.91 10.23
C ARG A 103 13.51 12.00 11.22
N PHE A 104 12.83 11.57 12.30
CA PHE A 104 13.36 10.74 13.36
C PHE A 104 12.37 9.62 13.71
N PRO A 105 12.72 8.35 13.44
CA PRO A 105 11.88 7.22 13.85
C PRO A 105 11.94 6.99 15.37
N THR A 106 10.80 6.67 15.99
CA THR A 106 10.62 6.50 17.45
C THR A 106 11.33 5.28 18.08
N ARG A 107 11.89 4.40 17.23
CA ARG A 107 12.95 3.37 17.43
C ARG A 107 12.53 1.95 17.87
N ILE A 108 12.91 0.96 17.03
CA ILE A 108 12.87 -0.49 17.31
C ILE A 108 14.12 -0.99 18.07
N ALA A 109 15.29 -0.39 17.84
CA ALA A 109 16.52 -0.69 18.58
C ALA A 109 17.44 0.55 18.64
N GLY A 110 17.79 0.97 19.85
CA GLY A 110 18.65 2.13 20.15
C GLY A 110 18.53 2.52 21.63
N PRO A 111 19.43 3.34 22.21
CA PRO A 111 19.23 3.86 23.56
C PRO A 111 17.87 4.55 23.63
N ARG A 112 17.15 4.30 24.73
CA ARG A 112 15.82 4.84 25.01
C ARG A 112 15.91 6.37 24.94
N GLU A 113 15.57 6.96 23.80
CA GLU A 113 15.38 8.40 23.72
C GLU A 113 14.22 8.74 24.67
N SER A 114 14.37 9.85 25.39
CA SER A 114 13.36 10.28 26.36
C SER A 114 12.01 10.35 25.65
N ILE A 115 11.03 9.59 26.16
CA ILE A 115 9.64 9.58 25.70
C ILE A 115 9.02 11.00 25.80
N TYR A 116 9.68 11.91 26.53
CA TYR A 116 9.35 13.31 26.77
C TYR A 116 10.22 14.30 25.97
N SER A 117 10.79 13.92 24.83
CA SER A 117 11.29 14.94 23.90
C SER A 117 10.09 15.50 23.17
N ASP A 118 9.63 16.67 23.61
CA ASP A 118 8.51 17.46 23.06
C ASP A 118 8.69 17.81 21.55
N THR A 119 9.84 17.45 20.98
CA THR A 119 10.24 17.68 19.59
C THR A 119 10.11 16.46 18.68
N LEU A 120 9.90 15.26 19.23
CA LEU A 120 9.78 14.02 18.45
C LEU A 120 8.31 13.70 18.17
N VAL A 121 7.86 14.03 16.95
CA VAL A 121 6.53 13.68 16.43
C VAL A 121 6.60 12.41 15.60
N THR A 122 5.60 11.55 15.72
CA THR A 122 5.43 10.40 14.83
C THR A 122 5.08 10.83 13.42
N GLN A 123 5.24 9.94 12.45
CA GLN A 123 4.86 10.20 11.05
C GLN A 123 3.39 10.61 10.92
N VAL A 124 2.50 9.96 11.68
CA VAL A 124 1.07 10.25 11.65
C VAL A 124 0.78 11.61 12.28
N GLU A 125 1.37 11.93 13.44
CA GLU A 125 1.21 13.24 14.08
C GLU A 125 1.76 14.36 13.18
N ALA A 126 2.93 14.17 12.59
CA ALA A 126 3.49 15.13 11.63
C ALA A 126 2.58 15.28 10.39
N SER A 127 1.95 14.19 9.95
CA SER A 127 0.97 14.24 8.87
C SER A 127 -0.31 14.98 9.28
N MET A 128 -0.75 14.89 10.54
CA MET A 128 -1.91 15.62 11.06
C MET A 128 -1.70 17.14 11.04
N GLU A 129 -0.47 17.62 11.17
CA GLU A 129 -0.12 19.04 11.06
C GLU A 129 -0.17 19.57 9.62
N ASN A 130 -0.20 18.67 8.62
CA ASN A 130 -0.21 19.07 7.22
C ASN A 130 -1.59 19.63 6.81
N PRO A 131 -1.67 20.77 6.11
CA PRO A 131 -2.95 21.32 5.62
C PRO A 131 -3.77 20.40 4.70
N ARG A 132 -3.11 19.40 4.08
CA ARG A 132 -3.76 18.40 3.22
C ARG A 132 -4.34 17.22 4.00
N TYR A 133 -4.06 17.13 5.29
CA TYR A 133 -4.61 16.09 6.16
C TYR A 133 -6.11 16.29 6.33
N THR A 134 -6.87 15.23 6.17
CA THR A 134 -8.33 15.29 6.19
C THR A 134 -8.91 14.41 7.28
N LEU A 135 -9.65 15.03 8.19
CA LEU A 135 -10.48 14.34 9.17
C LEU A 135 -11.95 14.49 8.81
N ARG A 136 -12.75 13.49 9.16
CA ARG A 136 -14.21 13.59 9.07
C ARG A 136 -14.72 14.31 10.32
N GLU A 137 -15.56 15.33 10.13
CA GLU A 137 -16.17 16.07 11.25
C GLU A 137 -17.04 15.17 12.15
N LYS A 138 -17.74 14.21 11.56
CA LYS A 138 -18.64 13.27 12.25
C LYS A 138 -18.40 11.84 11.78
N PRO A 139 -17.53 11.08 12.47
CA PRO A 139 -17.37 9.65 12.25
C PRO A 139 -18.70 8.90 12.42
N TYR A 140 -18.91 7.84 11.65
CA TYR A 140 -20.08 6.98 11.85
C TYR A 140 -19.88 6.17 13.13
N LEU A 141 -20.93 6.07 13.96
CA LEU A 141 -20.87 5.32 15.24
C LEU A 141 -19.73 5.77 16.18
N GLY A 142 -19.15 6.96 15.97
CA GLY A 142 -18.04 7.50 16.77
C GLY A 142 -16.64 6.98 16.44
N PHE A 143 -16.51 5.85 15.73
CA PHE A 143 -15.22 5.23 15.43
C PHE A 143 -15.05 4.76 13.97
N LEU A 144 -16.13 4.64 13.20
CA LEU A 144 -16.06 4.24 11.79
C LEU A 144 -15.82 5.45 10.90
N TYR A 145 -14.86 5.31 9.99
CA TYR A 145 -14.42 6.36 9.06
C TYR A 145 -14.00 7.67 9.75
N PRO A 146 -13.06 7.63 10.72
CA PRO A 146 -12.51 8.85 11.32
C PRO A 146 -11.80 9.70 10.26
N THR A 147 -11.13 9.06 9.30
CA THR A 147 -10.73 9.68 8.05
C THR A 147 -11.65 9.25 6.92
N PRO A 148 -11.70 9.99 5.80
CA PRO A 148 -12.60 9.65 4.71
C PRO A 148 -12.24 8.35 3.95
N ALA A 149 -11.00 7.87 4.04
CA ALA A 149 -10.51 6.72 3.28
C ALA A 149 -10.42 5.43 4.10
N ASN A 150 -10.27 5.52 5.43
CA ASN A 150 -10.06 4.35 6.28
C ASN A 150 -11.24 4.08 7.19
N MET A 151 -11.75 2.85 7.20
CA MET A 151 -12.89 2.45 8.03
C MET A 151 -12.54 2.44 9.52
N ILE A 152 -11.41 1.83 9.89
CA ILE A 152 -10.91 1.81 11.27
C ILE A 152 -9.48 2.34 11.27
N GLU A 153 -9.19 3.24 12.21
CA GLU A 153 -7.85 3.77 12.44
C GLU A 153 -7.48 3.70 13.90
N VAL A 154 -6.27 3.22 14.18
CA VAL A 154 -5.63 3.30 15.50
C VAL A 154 -4.30 4.01 15.31
N ASN A 155 -4.07 5.06 16.09
CA ASN A 155 -2.85 5.87 16.07
C ASN A 155 -2.29 5.91 17.48
N ASP A 156 -1.17 5.22 17.69
CA ASP A 156 -0.39 5.26 18.93
C ASP A 156 1.04 5.72 18.59
N LYS A 157 1.81 6.08 19.61
CA LYS A 157 3.16 6.63 19.47
C LYS A 157 4.14 5.66 18.81
N PHE A 158 3.95 4.37 19.03
CA PHE A 158 4.85 3.31 18.54
C PHE A 158 4.28 2.53 17.36
N PHE A 159 2.96 2.60 17.13
CA PHE A 159 2.36 1.93 16.00
C PHE A 159 1.10 2.62 15.53
N HIS A 160 0.82 2.49 14.24
CA HIS A 160 -0.46 2.85 13.66
C HIS A 160 -1.02 1.68 12.86
N ILE A 161 -2.34 1.57 12.83
CA ILE A 161 -3.07 0.54 12.09
C ILE A 161 -4.22 1.19 11.32
N ARG A 162 -4.44 0.73 10.09
CA ARG A 162 -5.60 1.03 9.26
C ARG A 162 -6.22 -0.27 8.80
N ALA A 163 -7.53 -0.43 8.93
CA ALA A 163 -8.23 -1.61 8.44
C ALA A 163 -9.43 -1.20 7.60
N ASN A 164 -9.52 -1.78 6.40
CA ASN A 164 -10.54 -1.49 5.39
C ASN A 164 -11.19 -2.78 4.91
N PRO A 165 -12.52 -2.79 4.72
CA PRO A 165 -13.17 -3.90 4.06
C PRO A 165 -12.87 -3.84 2.56
N LEU A 166 -12.61 -5.00 1.96
CA LEU A 166 -12.49 -5.19 0.52
C LEU A 166 -13.77 -5.88 0.03
N LEU A 167 -14.43 -5.29 -0.96
CA LEU A 167 -15.64 -5.84 -1.56
C LEU A 167 -15.67 -5.54 -3.06
N ASP A 168 -15.80 -6.59 -3.87
CA ASP A 168 -16.04 -6.52 -5.31
C ASP A 168 -17.16 -7.51 -5.65
N PHE A 169 -18.34 -6.97 -5.93
CA PHE A 169 -19.53 -7.73 -6.28
C PHE A 169 -19.94 -7.45 -7.73
N LYS A 170 -20.05 -8.52 -8.52
CA LYS A 170 -20.47 -8.49 -9.92
C LYS A 170 -21.62 -9.46 -10.14
N LEU A 171 -22.63 -9.02 -10.86
CA LEU A 171 -23.80 -9.82 -11.23
C LEU A 171 -24.07 -9.65 -12.72
N ALA A 172 -24.29 -10.76 -13.41
CA ALA A 172 -24.55 -10.82 -14.84
C ALA A 172 -25.56 -11.92 -15.17
N LYS A 173 -26.26 -11.77 -16.30
CA LYS A 173 -27.13 -12.79 -16.89
C LYS A 173 -26.71 -13.01 -18.33
N ALA A 174 -26.48 -14.27 -18.71
CA ALA A 174 -26.19 -14.61 -20.10
C ALA A 174 -27.48 -14.91 -20.86
N GLN A 175 -27.46 -14.74 -22.19
CA GLN A 175 -28.65 -14.90 -23.04
C GLN A 175 -29.11 -16.37 -23.16
N ASN A 176 -28.18 -17.32 -23.08
CA ASN A 176 -28.42 -18.76 -23.21
C ASN A 176 -28.17 -19.49 -21.88
N ASP A 177 -28.35 -18.81 -20.74
CA ASP A 177 -28.19 -19.38 -19.41
C ASP A 177 -29.34 -18.87 -18.53
N ASP A 178 -30.11 -19.80 -17.98
CA ASP A 178 -31.23 -19.44 -17.10
C ASP A 178 -30.75 -19.00 -15.71
N GLU A 179 -29.51 -19.34 -15.36
CA GLU A 179 -28.95 -19.08 -14.05
C GLU A 179 -28.10 -17.81 -14.00
N LEU A 180 -28.08 -17.15 -12.84
CA LEU A 180 -27.36 -15.90 -12.65
C LEU A 180 -25.86 -16.14 -12.46
N ILE A 181 -25.04 -15.44 -13.23
CA ILE A 181 -23.59 -15.40 -13.09
C ILE A 181 -23.26 -14.36 -12.03
N PHE A 182 -22.50 -14.74 -11.01
CA PHE A 182 -22.08 -13.81 -9.97
C PHE A 182 -20.62 -14.02 -9.58
N ASN A 183 -19.98 -12.95 -9.13
CA ASN A 183 -18.69 -12.99 -8.49
C ASN A 183 -18.73 -12.07 -7.27
N ASN A 184 -18.47 -12.64 -6.10
CA ASN A 184 -18.42 -11.96 -4.83
C ASN A 184 -17.03 -12.17 -4.22
N LEU A 185 -16.18 -11.18 -4.39
CA LEU A 185 -14.88 -11.11 -3.72
C LEU A 185 -15.03 -10.22 -2.50
N ARG A 186 -14.70 -10.76 -1.33
CA ARG A 186 -14.77 -10.03 -0.07
C ARG A 186 -13.50 -10.26 0.74
N GLY A 187 -13.16 -9.32 1.59
CA GLY A 187 -11.94 -9.43 2.37
C GLY A 187 -11.69 -8.23 3.26
N ILE A 188 -10.48 -8.20 3.80
CA ILE A 188 -9.98 -7.12 4.64
C ILE A 188 -8.57 -6.76 4.15
N GLU A 189 -8.36 -5.46 3.95
CA GLU A 189 -7.04 -4.84 3.79
C GLU A 189 -6.62 -4.27 5.15
N LEU A 190 -5.40 -4.57 5.57
CA LEU A 190 -4.80 -3.98 6.76
C LEU A 190 -3.44 -3.39 6.42
N ARG A 191 -3.22 -2.19 6.94
CA ARG A 191 -1.94 -1.47 6.88
C ARG A 191 -1.49 -1.18 8.29
N SER A 192 -0.21 -1.32 8.56
CA SER A 192 0.36 -0.91 9.84
C SER A 192 1.77 -0.37 9.66
N GLY A 193 2.15 0.56 10.52
CA GLY A 193 3.54 0.99 10.69
C GLY A 193 3.93 0.88 12.16
N ILE A 194 5.14 0.39 12.42
CA ILE A 194 5.75 0.22 13.74
C ILE A 194 7.01 1.08 13.79
N ASP A 195 7.06 1.97 14.77
CA ASP A 195 8.13 2.94 15.04
C ASP A 195 8.60 3.75 13.83
N ASP A 196 7.68 3.97 12.88
CA ASP A 196 7.92 4.60 11.57
C ASP A 196 9.12 3.99 10.79
N ARG A 197 9.42 2.71 11.04
CA ARG A 197 10.53 1.96 10.43
C ARG A 197 10.08 0.71 9.71
N ILE A 198 9.18 -0.05 10.33
CA ILE A 198 8.65 -1.29 9.77
C ILE A 198 7.21 -1.02 9.35
N TYR A 199 6.91 -1.27 8.08
CA TYR A 199 5.58 -1.11 7.55
C TYR A 199 5.09 -2.47 7.06
N LEU A 200 3.86 -2.79 7.44
CA LEU A 200 3.18 -4.03 7.12
C LEU A 200 1.96 -3.70 6.27
N TYR A 201 1.78 -4.51 5.24
CA TYR A 201 0.62 -4.48 4.37
C TYR A 201 0.16 -5.91 4.19
N PHE A 202 -1.10 -6.19 4.50
CA PHE A 202 -1.68 -7.50 4.25
C PHE A 202 -3.10 -7.39 3.72
N ASN A 203 -3.44 -8.32 2.82
CA ASN A 203 -4.80 -8.51 2.31
C ASN A 203 -5.21 -9.95 2.52
N ILE A 204 -6.38 -10.15 3.12
CA ILE A 204 -7.02 -11.46 3.21
C ILE A 204 -8.31 -11.37 2.40
N VAL A 205 -8.41 -12.19 1.35
CA VAL A 205 -9.56 -12.18 0.43
C VAL A 205 -10.10 -13.58 0.22
N GLU A 206 -11.42 -13.66 0.14
CA GLU A 206 -12.19 -14.84 -0.23
C GLU A 206 -13.01 -14.48 -1.49
N THR A 207 -13.01 -15.37 -2.48
CA THR A 207 -13.80 -15.20 -3.70
C THR A 207 -14.81 -16.32 -3.82
N GLN A 208 -16.08 -15.96 -3.92
CA GLN A 208 -17.18 -16.86 -4.26
C GLN A 208 -17.69 -16.49 -5.63
N ALA A 209 -17.58 -17.39 -6.59
CA ALA A 209 -17.97 -17.11 -7.96
C ALA A 209 -18.76 -18.27 -8.55
N ARG A 210 -19.72 -17.92 -9.40
CA ARG A 210 -20.37 -18.81 -10.34
C ARG A 210 -20.00 -18.35 -11.74
N PHE A 211 -19.34 -19.22 -12.49
CA PHE A 211 -18.86 -18.89 -13.82
C PHE A 211 -19.93 -19.17 -14.89
N PRO A 212 -19.84 -18.51 -16.07
CA PRO A 212 -20.67 -18.84 -17.22
C PRO A 212 -20.48 -20.28 -17.70
N ASN A 213 -21.47 -20.84 -18.40
CA ASN A 213 -21.44 -22.22 -18.91
C ASN A 213 -20.19 -22.57 -19.72
N TYR A 214 -19.72 -21.69 -20.62
CA TYR A 214 -18.50 -21.95 -21.40
C TYR A 214 -17.24 -22.12 -20.53
N VAL A 215 -17.19 -21.50 -19.35
CA VAL A 215 -16.09 -21.69 -18.39
C VAL A 215 -16.27 -23.00 -17.65
N ASN A 216 -17.49 -23.33 -17.22
CA ASN A 216 -17.78 -24.58 -16.52
C ASN A 216 -17.52 -25.79 -17.42
N GLU A 217 -17.90 -25.74 -18.69
CA GLU A 217 -17.59 -26.77 -19.70
C GLU A 217 -16.08 -26.95 -19.86
N ARG A 218 -15.33 -25.84 -19.88
CA ARG A 218 -13.86 -25.88 -19.91
C ARG A 218 -13.28 -26.51 -18.65
N ILE A 219 -13.78 -26.14 -17.47
CA ILE A 219 -13.33 -26.70 -16.19
C ILE A 219 -13.61 -28.21 -16.16
N ALA A 220 -14.79 -28.64 -16.60
CA ALA A 220 -15.18 -30.05 -16.63
C ALA A 220 -14.31 -30.87 -17.59
N ARG A 221 -14.00 -30.31 -18.77
CA ARG A 221 -13.12 -30.95 -19.76
C ARG A 221 -11.66 -31.02 -19.30
N ASP A 222 -11.13 -29.91 -18.81
CA ASP A 222 -9.69 -29.76 -18.54
C ASP A 222 -9.34 -30.10 -17.08
N GLN A 223 -10.34 -30.38 -16.22
CA GLN A 223 -10.23 -30.56 -14.77
C GLN A 223 -9.34 -29.49 -14.10
N ALA A 224 -9.50 -28.25 -14.54
CA ALA A 224 -8.70 -27.14 -14.09
C ALA A 224 -9.51 -25.84 -14.11
N ILE A 225 -9.42 -25.07 -13.02
CA ILE A 225 -10.01 -23.73 -12.96
C ILE A 225 -9.01 -22.74 -13.55
N PRO A 226 -9.36 -21.99 -14.62
CA PRO A 226 -8.48 -20.99 -15.19
C PRO A 226 -8.04 -19.96 -14.14
N GLY A 227 -6.73 -19.83 -13.94
CA GLY A 227 -6.15 -18.89 -12.99
C GLY A 227 -6.08 -19.39 -11.52
N ALA A 228 -6.56 -20.60 -11.21
CA ALA A 228 -6.36 -21.22 -9.91
C ALA A 228 -5.28 -22.32 -10.00
N GLY A 229 -4.37 -22.36 -9.03
CA GLY A 229 -3.29 -23.35 -8.99
C GLY A 229 -3.71 -24.73 -8.50
N LEU A 230 -4.88 -24.86 -7.86
CA LEU A 230 -5.39 -26.11 -7.30
C LEU A 230 -6.85 -26.30 -7.72
N TYR A 231 -7.15 -27.46 -8.30
CA TYR A 231 -8.50 -27.94 -8.52
C TYR A 231 -8.72 -29.17 -7.65
N LYS A 232 -9.80 -29.18 -6.87
CA LYS A 232 -10.16 -30.30 -6.01
C LYS A 232 -11.48 -30.90 -6.48
N ASN A 233 -11.43 -32.19 -6.84
CA ASN A 233 -12.60 -33.01 -7.17
C ASN A 233 -13.38 -33.37 -5.91
#